data_AF-A0A8T3TR43-F1
#
_entry.id   AF-A0A8T3TR43-F1
#
_cell.length_a   1.000
_cell.length_b   1.000
_cell.length_c   1.000
_cell.angle_alpha   90.00
_cell.angle_beta   90.00
_cell.angle_gamma   90.00
#
_symmetry.space_group_name_H-M   'P 1'
#
loop_
_entity.id
_entity.type
_entity.pdbx_description
1 polymer ?
#
loop_
_entity_poly.entity_id
_entity_poly.type
_entity_poly.pdbx_seq_one_letter_code
_entity_poly.pdbx_strand_id
1 'polypeptide(L)'
;MQQVQSREWRRFGFGGPPEPWERDASRDLDRLATSYFLDILDSHHAIVAAGPDAAVRTRVEDLFATATRHKHEIDYTLRHWATPVERVRVEDRLGSLMRTGRRLREIRDTT
;
A
#
# COMPACT_ATOMS: atom_id res chain seq x y z
N MET A 1 -35.28 -1.68 14.16
CA MET A 1 -33.99 -2.41 14.16
C MET A 1 -34.09 -3.53 13.12
N GLN A 2 -33.65 -3.28 11.89
CA GLN A 2 -33.65 -4.30 10.85
C GLN A 2 -32.38 -5.14 11.00
N GLN A 3 -32.55 -6.42 11.34
CA GLN A 3 -31.49 -7.43 11.34
C GLN A 3 -30.99 -7.61 9.91
N VAL A 4 -29.87 -6.96 9.57
CA VAL A 4 -29.16 -7.19 8.31
C VAL A 4 -28.43 -8.53 8.40
N GLN A 5 -29.15 -9.53 7.91
CA GLN A 5 -28.76 -10.86 7.46
C GLN A 5 -27.29 -11.28 7.69
N SER A 6 -27.10 -12.08 8.74
CA SER A 6 -25.85 -12.79 9.06
C SER A 6 -25.44 -13.86 8.02
N ARG A 7 -26.25 -14.07 6.97
CA ARG A 7 -26.14 -15.20 6.04
C ARG A 7 -25.24 -14.93 4.83
N GLU A 8 -25.08 -13.67 4.41
CA GLU A 8 -24.21 -13.32 3.28
C GLU A 8 -22.72 -13.29 3.64
N TRP A 9 -22.37 -13.00 4.90
CA TRP A 9 -20.98 -12.92 5.36
C TRP A 9 -20.21 -14.24 5.26
N ARG A 10 -20.91 -15.38 5.32
CA ARG A 10 -20.29 -16.71 5.17
C ARG A 10 -19.82 -17.01 3.74
N ARG A 11 -20.28 -16.25 2.74
CA ARG A 11 -19.91 -16.51 1.34
C ARG A 11 -18.51 -15.97 0.99
N PHE A 12 -17.93 -15.11 1.83
CA PHE A 12 -16.66 -14.45 1.59
C PHE A 12 -15.54 -14.84 2.56
N GLY A 13 -15.60 -16.00 3.23
CA GLY A 13 -14.44 -16.75 3.76
C GLY A 13 -13.40 -16.05 4.67
N PHE A 14 -13.57 -14.77 5.03
CA PHE A 14 -12.54 -13.97 5.68
C PHE A 14 -13.17 -13.14 6.81
N GLY A 15 -12.80 -13.47 8.04
CA GLY A 15 -12.70 -12.55 9.18
C GLY A 15 -13.90 -11.66 9.51
N GLY A 16 -14.96 -12.23 10.09
CA GLY A 16 -15.98 -11.46 10.82
C GLY A 16 -16.78 -10.45 9.99
N PRO A 17 -17.73 -9.73 10.60
CA PRO A 17 -18.37 -8.62 9.94
C PRO A 17 -17.37 -7.48 9.71
N PRO A 18 -17.44 -6.74 8.60
CA PRO A 18 -16.66 -5.54 8.41
C PRO A 18 -16.99 -4.53 9.51
N GLU A 19 -15.97 -3.94 10.10
CA GLU A 19 -16.12 -2.88 11.07
C GLU A 19 -15.86 -1.55 10.38
N PRO A 20 -16.73 -0.53 10.55
CA PRO A 20 -16.42 0.82 10.08
C PRO A 20 -15.07 1.24 10.64
N TRP A 21 -14.21 1.83 9.78
CA TRP A 21 -12.99 2.49 10.26
C TRP A 21 -13.35 3.49 11.37
N GLU A 22 -12.50 3.60 12.38
CA GLU A 22 -12.60 4.71 13.32
C GLU A 22 -12.64 6.03 12.54
N ARG A 23 -13.39 7.02 13.04
CA ARG A 23 -13.47 8.33 12.38
C ARG A 23 -12.05 8.87 12.18
N ASP A 24 -11.75 9.27 10.94
CA ASP A 24 -10.46 9.76 10.45
C ASP A 24 -9.32 8.74 10.25
N ALA A 25 -9.37 7.53 10.84
CA ALA A 25 -8.31 6.53 10.68
C ALA A 25 -8.07 6.15 9.20
N SER A 26 -9.14 5.95 8.42
CA SER A 26 -9.02 5.67 6.99
C SER A 26 -8.35 6.81 6.22
N ARG A 27 -8.62 8.07 6.61
CA ARG A 27 -8.05 9.25 5.96
C ARG A 27 -6.56 9.40 6.29
N ASP A 28 -6.17 9.09 7.53
CA ASP A 28 -4.77 9.17 7.94
C ASP A 28 -3.93 8.05 7.30
N LEU A 29 -4.47 6.83 7.18
CA LEU A 29 -3.83 5.75 6.43
C LEU A 29 -3.70 6.09 4.94
N ASP A 30 -4.71 6.71 4.34
CA ASP A 30 -4.66 7.16 2.94
C ASP A 30 -3.58 8.24 2.73
N ARG A 31 -3.53 9.24 3.61
CA ARG A 31 -2.48 10.28 3.60
C ARG A 31 -1.09 9.66 3.72
N LEU A 32 -0.91 8.72 4.63
CA LEU A 32 0.38 8.05 4.85
C LEU A 32 0.79 7.21 3.64
N ALA A 33 -0.13 6.41 3.09
CA ALA A 33 0.11 5.61 1.89
C ALA A 33 0.50 6.49 0.70
N THR A 34 -0.21 7.61 0.53
CA THR A 34 0.07 8.59 -0.52
C THR A 34 1.43 9.23 -0.32
N SER A 35 1.78 9.66 0.90
CA SER A 35 3.11 10.22 1.20
C SER A 35 4.23 9.25 0.85
N TYR A 36 4.14 7.98 1.27
CA TYR A 36 5.16 6.99 0.94
C TYR A 36 5.24 6.71 -0.56
N PHE A 37 4.11 6.70 -1.26
CA PHE A 37 4.10 6.45 -2.69
C PHE A 37 4.68 7.61 -3.50
N LEU A 38 4.46 8.86 -3.07
CA LEU A 38 5.09 10.03 -3.68
C LEU A 38 6.62 10.00 -3.50
N ASP A 39 7.10 9.68 -2.29
CA ASP A 39 8.54 9.49 -2.05
C ASP A 39 9.17 8.43 -2.99
N ILE A 40 8.42 7.35 -3.24
CA ILE A 40 8.82 6.27 -4.16
C ILE A 40 8.87 6.78 -5.61
N LEU A 41 7.85 7.54 -6.06
CA LEU A 41 7.82 8.13 -7.39
C LEU A 41 9.00 9.08 -7.62
N ASP A 42 9.27 9.96 -6.65
CA ASP A 42 10.37 10.91 -6.73
C ASP A 42 11.73 10.19 -6.82
N SER A 43 11.91 9.16 -5.99
CA SER A 43 13.15 8.36 -5.99
C SER A 43 13.31 7.56 -7.29
N HIS A 44 12.24 6.93 -7.78
CA HIS A 44 12.23 6.19 -9.05
C HIS A 44 12.61 7.10 -10.22
N HIS A 45 11.94 8.26 -10.34
CA HIS A 45 12.20 9.22 -11.40
C HIS A 45 13.65 9.72 -11.37
N ALA A 46 14.17 10.07 -10.18
CA ALA A 46 15.55 10.50 -10.02
C ALA A 46 16.57 9.43 -10.44
N ILE A 47 16.36 8.17 -10.03
CA ILE A 47 17.27 7.07 -10.39
C ILE A 47 17.22 6.82 -11.90
N VAL A 48 16.03 6.72 -12.51
CA VAL A 48 15.90 6.46 -13.95
C VAL A 48 16.54 7.60 -14.77
N ALA A 49 16.36 8.85 -14.36
CA ALA A 49 16.97 10.01 -15.00
C ALA A 49 18.51 10.01 -14.92
N ALA A 50 19.09 9.43 -13.86
CA ALA A 50 20.54 9.27 -13.73
C ALA A 50 21.14 8.24 -14.71
N GLY A 51 20.30 7.47 -15.42
CA GLY A 51 20.74 6.49 -16.41
C GLY A 51 21.51 5.32 -15.79
N PRO A 52 20.89 4.57 -14.85
CA PRO A 52 21.59 3.52 -14.12
C PRO A 52 21.89 2.35 -15.05
N ASP A 53 22.84 1.51 -14.63
CA ASP A 53 23.11 0.25 -15.31
C ASP A 53 21.88 -0.68 -15.33
N ALA A 54 21.94 -1.72 -16.16
CA ALA A 54 20.81 -2.62 -16.40
C ALA A 54 20.39 -3.42 -15.14
N ALA A 55 21.33 -3.73 -14.24
CA ALA A 55 21.06 -4.50 -13.04
C ALA A 55 20.33 -3.63 -11.99
N VAL A 56 20.81 -2.41 -11.78
CA VAL A 56 20.16 -1.41 -10.92
C VAL A 56 18.80 -1.05 -11.47
N ARG A 57 18.68 -0.83 -12.80
CA ARG A 57 17.39 -0.54 -13.44
C ARG A 57 16.36 -1.64 -13.18
N THR A 58 16.70 -2.90 -13.45
CA THR A 58 15.78 -4.04 -13.21
C THR A 58 15.32 -4.07 -11.76
N ARG A 59 16.26 -3.92 -10.82
CA ARG A 59 15.95 -3.92 -9.38
C ARG A 59 15.02 -2.76 -8.99
N VAL A 60 15.22 -1.58 -9.55
CA VAL A 60 14.38 -0.40 -9.29
C VAL A 60 12.97 -0.61 -9.85
N GLU A 61 12.84 -1.15 -11.05
CA GLU A 61 11.54 -1.46 -11.65
C GLU A 61 10.77 -2.53 -10.86
N ASP A 62 11.44 -3.58 -10.36
CA ASP A 62 10.81 -4.60 -9.52
C ASP A 62 10.26 -4.01 -8.21
N LEU A 63 11.05 -3.13 -7.57
CA LEU A 63 10.63 -2.41 -6.37
C LEU A 63 9.44 -1.49 -6.67
N PHE A 64 9.48 -0.77 -7.79
CA PHE A 64 8.43 0.17 -8.19
C PHE A 64 7.13 -0.54 -8.56
N ALA A 65 7.19 -1.65 -9.31
CA ALA A 65 6.04 -2.48 -9.64
C ALA A 65 5.39 -3.05 -8.36
N THR A 66 6.22 -3.51 -7.43
CA THR A 66 5.76 -3.99 -6.11
C THR A 66 5.08 -2.87 -5.33
N ALA A 67 5.65 -1.67 -5.27
CA ALA A 67 5.06 -0.52 -4.59
C ALA A 67 3.71 -0.12 -5.21
N THR A 68 3.63 -0.06 -6.53
CA THR A 68 2.41 0.27 -7.27
C THR A 68 1.28 -0.69 -6.94
N ARG A 69 1.57 -2.00 -6.91
CA ARG A 69 0.60 -3.01 -6.50
C ARG A 69 0.11 -2.78 -5.06
N HIS A 70 1.03 -2.55 -4.13
CA HIS A 70 0.67 -2.31 -2.73
C HIS A 70 -0.16 -1.04 -2.55
N LYS A 71 0.14 0.04 -3.28
CA LYS A 71 -0.67 1.26 -3.25
C LYS A 71 -2.10 1.00 -3.73
N HIS A 72 -2.27 0.27 -4.83
CA HIS A 72 -3.60 -0.11 -5.31
C HIS A 72 -4.37 -0.99 -4.31
N GLU A 73 -3.71 -1.94 -3.66
CA GLU A 73 -4.33 -2.79 -2.63
C GLU A 73 -4.81 -1.94 -1.44
N ILE A 74 -4.02 -0.97 -0.99
CA ILE A 74 -4.41 -0.03 0.08
C ILE A 74 -5.60 0.82 -0.37
N ASP A 75 -5.53 1.45 -1.54
CA ASP A 75 -6.58 2.36 -2.03
C ASP A 75 -7.90 1.64 -2.26
N TYR A 76 -7.83 0.38 -2.71
CA TYR A 76 -9.00 -0.47 -2.83
C TYR A 76 -9.60 -0.74 -1.44
N THR A 77 -8.77 -1.14 -0.47
CA THR A 77 -9.23 -1.50 0.87
C THR A 77 -9.79 -0.31 1.63
N LEU A 78 -9.20 0.89 1.51
CA LEU A 78 -9.66 2.10 2.20
C LEU A 78 -10.99 2.64 1.62
N ARG A 79 -11.26 2.40 0.34
CA ARG A 79 -12.54 2.80 -0.31
C ARG A 79 -13.73 1.91 0.07
N HIS A 80 -13.46 0.70 0.55
CA HIS A 80 -14.48 -0.27 0.92
C HIS A 80 -14.46 -0.51 2.44
N TRP A 81 -15.51 -1.12 2.99
CA TRP A 81 -15.48 -1.51 4.40
C TRP A 81 -14.45 -2.60 4.61
N ALA A 82 -13.57 -2.43 5.60
CA ALA A 82 -12.52 -3.38 5.91
C ALA A 82 -12.90 -4.28 7.10
N THR A 83 -12.82 -5.58 6.89
CA THR A 83 -12.70 -6.58 7.95
C THR A 83 -11.41 -6.36 8.75
N PRO A 84 -11.31 -6.84 10.01
CA PRO A 84 -10.07 -6.74 10.79
C PRO A 84 -8.83 -7.29 10.07
N VAL A 85 -8.99 -8.36 9.28
CA VAL A 85 -7.91 -8.96 8.49
C VAL A 85 -7.43 -8.01 7.40
N GLU A 86 -8.34 -7.30 6.75
CA GLU A 86 -8.00 -6.31 5.73
C GLU A 86 -7.27 -5.11 6.34
N ARG A 87 -7.62 -4.70 7.57
CA ARG A 87 -6.86 -3.66 8.30
C ARG A 87 -5.40 -4.06 8.51
N VAL A 88 -5.16 -5.26 9.03
CA VAL A 88 -3.79 -5.79 9.23
C VAL A 88 -3.03 -5.86 7.90
N ARG A 89 -3.69 -6.25 6.81
CA ARG A 89 -3.07 -6.25 5.47
C ARG A 89 -2.69 -4.85 5.02
N VAL A 90 -3.56 -3.85 5.22
CA VAL A 90 -3.25 -2.44 4.90
C VAL A 90 -2.02 -1.97 5.66
N GLU A 91 -1.94 -2.25 6.96
CA GLU A 91 -0.78 -1.90 7.78
C GLU A 91 0.52 -2.57 7.29
N ASP A 92 0.47 -3.87 6.96
CA ASP A 92 1.62 -4.56 6.35
C ASP A 92 2.04 -3.91 5.03
N ARG A 93 1.07 -3.54 4.18
CA ARG A 93 1.32 -2.89 2.88
C ARG A 93 1.89 -1.49 3.05
N LEU A 94 1.43 -0.72 4.03
CA LEU A 94 2.02 0.55 4.41
C LEU A 94 3.49 0.38 4.84
N GLY A 95 3.76 -0.62 5.69
CA GLY A 95 5.14 -0.98 6.07
C GLY A 95 6.01 -1.37 4.87
N SER A 96 5.42 -2.07 3.89
CA SER A 96 6.08 -2.42 2.62
C SER A 96 6.44 -1.17 1.81
N LEU A 97 5.51 -0.22 1.64
CA LEU A 97 5.77 1.05 0.95
C LEU A 97 6.91 1.84 1.62
N MET A 98 6.87 1.97 2.96
CA MET A 98 7.93 2.64 3.72
C MET A 98 9.31 2.01 3.48
N ARG A 99 9.41 0.68 3.55
CA ARG A 99 10.67 -0.04 3.33
C ARG A 99 11.16 0.08 1.89
N THR A 100 10.26 0.04 0.91
CA THR A 100 10.60 0.24 -0.51
C THR A 100 11.09 1.65 -0.76
N GLY A 101 10.42 2.68 -0.24
CA GLY A 101 10.88 4.07 -0.34
C GLY A 101 12.26 4.27 0.27
N ARG A 102 12.53 3.67 1.43
CA ARG A 102 13.88 3.68 2.03
C ARG A 102 14.93 3.04 1.12
N ARG A 103 14.64 1.85 0.58
CA ARG A 103 15.58 1.15 -0.33
C ARG A 103 15.86 1.93 -1.61
N LEU A 104 14.85 2.58 -2.18
CA LEU A 104 15.04 3.41 -3.37
C LEU A 104 15.90 4.64 -3.06
N ARG A 105 15.70 5.29 -1.91
CA ARG A 105 16.59 6.37 -1.46
C ARG A 105 18.03 5.89 -1.29
N GLU A 106 18.23 4.74 -0.66
CA GLU A 106 19.57 4.14 -0.50
C GLU A 106 20.23 3.88 -1.87
N ILE A 107 19.49 3.37 -2.87
CA ILE A 107 20.02 3.17 -4.23
C ILE A 107 20.39 4.52 -4.87
N ARG A 108 19.48 5.50 -4.80
CA ARG A 108 19.68 6.84 -5.36
C ARG A 108 20.93 7.51 -4.78
N ASP A 109 21.14 7.40 -3.48
CA ASP A 109 22.27 8.04 -2.80
C ASP A 109 23.62 7.31 -3.09
N THR A 110 23.57 6.12 -3.70
CA THR A 110 24.75 5.33 -4.11
C THR A 110 25.03 5.33 -5.62
N THR A 111 24.12 5.88 -6.42
CA THR A 111 24.21 5.95 -7.89
C THR A 111 24.63 7.35 -8.31
#